data_AF-Q08M55-F1
#
_entry.id   AF-Q08M55-F1
#
_cell.length_a   1.000
_cell.length_b   1.000
_cell.length_c   1.000
_cell.angle_alpha   90.00
_cell.angle_beta   90.00
_cell.angle_gamma   90.00
#
_symmetry.space_group_name_H-M   'P 1'
#
loop_
_entity.id
_entity.type
_entity.pdbx_description
1 polymer ?
#
loop_
_entity_poly.entity_id
_entity_poly.type
_entity_poly.pdbx_seq_one_letter_code
_entity_poly.pdbx_strand_id
1 'polypeptide(L)'
;MAVRAFDTVWRYQVLVPFLQIGLVDAVEAALFALEEGATSVPRSKLMRIVRLGGFKARALSRLYPYMRGPAQRVTARALRLRKGAAAAEPEFQRAFALLEGGPNKWETGVAYYDAAVALPHRRAELLARSREIFQAIGAQAELRRVERLEEAGSPSLPRPRATLPASTDRSAETLRQ
;
A
#
# COMPACT_ATOMS: atom_id res chain seq x y z
N MET A 1 2.84 7.82 17.34
CA MET A 1 1.44 7.38 17.53
C MET A 1 1.03 6.21 16.63
N ALA A 2 1.32 6.23 15.33
CA ALA A 2 0.89 5.18 14.37
C ALA A 2 1.26 3.73 14.75
N VAL A 3 2.48 3.49 15.28
CA VAL A 3 2.90 2.14 15.72
C VAL A 3 2.06 1.64 16.90
N ARG A 4 1.76 2.51 17.87
CA ARG A 4 0.90 2.15 19.01
C ARG A 4 -0.54 1.87 18.55
N ALA A 5 -1.05 2.63 17.58
CA ALA A 5 -2.37 2.40 17.00
C ALA A 5 -2.46 1.05 16.27
N PHE A 6 -1.40 0.63 15.56
CA PHE A 6 -1.34 -0.68 14.92
C PHE A 6 -1.39 -1.83 15.95
N ASP A 7 -0.59 -1.76 17.02
CA ASP A 7 -0.60 -2.78 18.08
C ASP A 7 -1.98 -2.89 18.75
N THR A 8 -2.68 -1.76 18.91
CA THR A 8 -4.07 -1.72 19.39
C THR A 8 -5.04 -2.36 18.40
N VAL A 9 -5.05 -1.94 17.13
CA VAL A 9 -5.93 -2.51 16.08
C VAL A 9 -5.67 -4.00 15.85
N TRP A 10 -4.43 -4.46 16.05
CA TRP A 10 -4.09 -5.87 15.95
C TRP A 10 -4.74 -6.71 17.06
N ARG A 11 -4.73 -6.21 18.30
CA ARG A 11 -5.25 -6.91 19.49
C ARG A 11 -6.77 -6.89 19.60
N TYR A 12 -7.42 -5.87 19.06
CA TYR A 12 -8.88 -5.79 19.04
C TYR A 12 -9.47 -6.60 17.87
N GLN A 13 -10.35 -7.54 18.17
CA GLN A 13 -11.32 -8.03 17.17
C GLN A 13 -12.35 -6.92 16.97
N VAL A 14 -12.12 -6.06 15.99
CA VAL A 14 -13.11 -5.05 15.66
C VAL A 14 -14.27 -5.74 14.94
N LEU A 15 -15.36 -5.96 15.69
CA LEU A 15 -16.62 -6.56 15.22
C LEU A 15 -17.41 -5.63 14.28
N VAL A 16 -16.88 -4.44 14.02
CA VAL A 16 -17.54 -3.40 13.25
C VAL A 16 -16.88 -3.30 11.87
N PRO A 17 -17.59 -3.70 10.80
CA PRO A 17 -17.02 -3.82 9.45
C PRO A 17 -16.26 -2.58 8.97
N PHE A 18 -16.79 -1.38 9.17
CA PHE A 18 -16.19 -0.15 8.64
C PHE A 18 -14.84 0.20 9.26
N LEU A 19 -14.57 -0.21 10.50
CA LEU A 19 -13.29 0.01 11.16
C LEU A 19 -12.17 -0.90 10.62
N GLN A 20 -12.51 -1.88 9.78
CA GLN A 20 -11.54 -2.77 9.17
C GLN A 20 -10.76 -2.08 8.04
N ILE A 21 -11.27 -0.99 7.47
CA ILE A 21 -10.50 -0.13 6.56
C ILE A 21 -9.26 0.45 7.25
N GLY A 22 -9.30 0.63 8.58
CA GLY A 22 -8.15 1.10 9.36
C GLY A 22 -6.91 0.21 9.25
N LEU A 23 -7.06 -1.06 8.85
CA LEU A 23 -5.93 -1.92 8.51
C LEU A 23 -5.27 -1.51 7.19
N VAL A 24 -6.07 -1.14 6.19
CA VAL A 24 -5.56 -0.60 4.92
C VAL A 24 -4.87 0.73 5.18
N ASP A 25 -5.50 1.62 5.97
CA ASP A 25 -4.93 2.93 6.32
C ASP A 25 -3.61 2.79 7.09
N ALA A 26 -3.53 1.85 8.03
CA ALA A 26 -2.29 1.57 8.76
C ALA A 26 -1.17 1.07 7.85
N VAL A 27 -1.51 0.22 6.87
CA VAL A 27 -0.56 -0.27 5.87
C VAL A 27 -0.11 0.88 4.97
N GLU A 28 -1.05 1.70 4.49
CA GLU A 28 -0.78 2.87 3.66
C GLU A 28 0.12 3.89 4.36
N ALA A 29 -0.17 4.23 5.62
CA ALA A 29 0.68 5.12 6.40
C ALA A 29 2.08 4.55 6.60
N ALA A 30 2.20 3.25 6.83
CA ALA A 30 3.50 2.59 6.96
C ALA A 30 4.26 2.56 5.61
N LEU A 31 3.57 2.33 4.49
CA LEU A 31 4.15 2.37 3.15
C LEU A 31 4.63 3.78 2.80
N PHE A 32 3.81 4.80 3.05
CA PHE A 32 4.19 6.20 2.85
C PHE A 32 5.46 6.54 3.63
N ALA A 33 5.52 6.22 4.93
CA ALA A 33 6.72 6.44 5.73
C ALA A 33 7.96 5.71 5.18
N LEU A 34 7.79 4.51 4.61
CA LEU A 34 8.87 3.75 3.97
C LEU A 34 9.31 4.33 2.63
N GLU A 35 8.38 4.85 1.85
CA GLU A 35 8.58 5.47 0.53
C GLU A 35 9.30 6.83 0.68
N GLU A 36 8.92 7.62 1.68
CA GLU A 36 9.54 8.91 2.03
C GLU A 36 10.86 8.78 2.82
N GLY A 37 11.30 7.55 3.13
CA GLY A 37 12.57 7.33 3.82
C GLY A 37 12.58 7.76 5.29
N ALA A 38 11.44 7.72 5.98
CA ALA A 38 11.33 8.11 7.38
C ALA A 38 12.30 7.33 8.29
N THR A 39 13.04 8.06 9.13
CA THR A 39 14.05 7.50 10.06
C THR A 39 13.57 7.46 11.52
N SER A 40 12.47 8.15 11.84
CA SER A 40 11.91 8.26 13.20
C SER A 40 11.33 6.95 13.75
N VAL A 41 11.03 5.98 12.87
CA VAL A 41 10.56 4.64 13.23
C VAL A 41 11.46 3.61 12.55
N PRO A 42 11.94 2.59 13.28
CA PRO A 42 12.72 1.52 12.67
C PRO A 42 11.98 0.89 11.48
N ARG A 43 12.66 0.84 10.33
CA ARG A 43 12.13 0.24 9.09
C ARG A 43 11.54 -1.16 9.30
N SER A 44 12.15 -1.97 10.16
CA SER A 44 11.65 -3.31 10.52
C SER A 44 10.26 -3.28 11.13
N LYS A 45 9.95 -2.28 11.97
CA LYS A 45 8.62 -2.10 12.56
C LYS A 45 7.60 -1.67 11.50
N LEU A 46 7.94 -0.74 10.62
CA LEU A 46 7.08 -0.33 9.51
C LEU A 46 6.80 -1.52 8.57
N MET A 47 7.82 -2.29 8.20
CA MET A 47 7.65 -3.49 7.39
C MET A 47 6.80 -4.57 8.07
N ARG A 48 6.84 -4.67 9.41
CA ARG A 48 5.96 -5.57 10.16
C ARG A 48 4.50 -5.14 10.02
N ILE A 49 4.21 -3.84 10.11
CA ILE A 49 2.86 -3.29 9.87
C ILE A 49 2.39 -3.63 8.47
N VAL A 50 3.21 -3.37 7.45
CA VAL A 50 2.88 -3.67 6.04
C VAL A 50 2.56 -5.16 5.84
N ARG A 51 3.37 -6.06 6.43
CA ARG A 51 3.18 -7.52 6.29
C ARG A 51 1.92 -8.00 7.00
N LEU A 52 1.77 -7.69 8.29
CA LEU A 52 0.69 -8.20 9.12
C LEU A 52 -0.64 -7.53 8.78
N GLY A 53 -0.64 -6.20 8.65
CA GLY A 53 -1.79 -5.42 8.22
C GLY A 53 -2.24 -5.81 6.82
N GLY A 54 -1.33 -5.95 5.87
CA GLY A 54 -1.65 -6.36 4.50
C GLY A 54 -2.23 -7.78 4.43
N PHE A 55 -1.67 -8.72 5.21
CA PHE A 55 -2.23 -10.07 5.31
C PHE A 55 -3.66 -10.05 5.88
N LYS A 56 -3.89 -9.35 6.99
CA LYS A 56 -5.21 -9.27 7.64
C LYS A 56 -6.23 -8.54 6.76
N ALA A 57 -5.85 -7.43 6.13
CA ALA A 57 -6.72 -6.68 5.20
C ALA A 57 -7.15 -7.55 4.01
N ARG A 58 -6.24 -8.33 3.43
CA ARG A 58 -6.56 -9.29 2.36
C ARG A 58 -7.45 -10.44 2.82
N ALA A 59 -7.25 -10.94 4.04
CA ALA A 59 -8.11 -12.00 4.57
C ALA A 59 -9.53 -11.48 4.78
N LEU A 60 -9.67 -10.29 5.34
CA LEU A 60 -10.96 -9.65 5.62
C LEU A 60 -11.68 -9.19 4.34
N SER A 61 -10.95 -8.77 3.29
CA SER A 61 -11.58 -8.37 2.02
C SER A 61 -12.31 -9.51 1.31
N ARG A 62 -12.08 -10.76 1.69
CA ARG A 62 -12.90 -11.90 1.25
C ARG A 62 -14.34 -11.78 1.76
N LEU A 63 -14.49 -11.36 3.02
CA LEU A 63 -15.77 -11.15 3.70
C LEU A 63 -16.39 -9.79 3.38
N TYR A 64 -15.56 -8.78 3.12
CA TYR A 64 -15.99 -7.40 2.88
C TYR A 64 -15.55 -6.93 1.48
N PRO A 65 -16.40 -7.07 0.46
CA PRO A 65 -16.04 -6.79 -0.94
C PRO A 65 -15.51 -5.38 -1.19
N TYR A 66 -16.02 -4.38 -0.48
CA TYR A 66 -15.58 -2.98 -0.61
C TYR A 66 -14.10 -2.78 -0.25
N MET A 67 -13.51 -3.67 0.56
CA MET A 67 -12.09 -3.61 0.92
C MET A 67 -11.18 -4.26 -0.12
N ARG A 68 -11.70 -5.00 -1.11
CA ARG A 68 -10.88 -5.76 -2.06
C ARG A 68 -9.97 -4.85 -2.87
N GLY A 69 -10.51 -3.79 -3.45
CA GLY A 69 -9.75 -2.77 -4.18
C GLY A 69 -8.66 -2.10 -3.33
N PRO A 70 -9.00 -1.47 -2.18
CA PRO A 70 -8.02 -0.85 -1.30
C PRO A 70 -6.92 -1.82 -0.81
N ALA A 71 -7.30 -3.03 -0.37
CA ALA A 71 -6.35 -4.03 0.10
C ALA A 71 -5.40 -4.50 -1.03
N GLN A 72 -5.91 -4.57 -2.26
CA GLN A 72 -5.15 -4.92 -3.44
C GLN A 72 -4.17 -3.79 -3.84
N ARG A 73 -4.61 -2.53 -3.76
CA ARG A 73 -3.77 -1.33 -3.98
C ARG A 73 -2.56 -1.30 -3.05
N VAL A 74 -2.77 -1.41 -1.73
CA VAL A 74 -1.65 -1.39 -0.77
C VAL A 74 -0.74 -2.62 -0.91
N THR A 75 -1.27 -3.75 -1.40
CA THR A 75 -0.47 -4.93 -1.75
C THR A 75 0.47 -4.64 -2.92
N ALA A 76 -0.01 -3.94 -3.96
CA ALA A 76 0.80 -3.55 -5.11
C ALA A 76 1.96 -2.61 -4.70
N ARG A 77 1.67 -1.60 -3.86
CA ARG A 77 2.71 -0.72 -3.28
C ARG A 77 3.74 -1.48 -2.44
N ALA A 78 3.29 -2.41 -1.59
CA ALA A 78 4.18 -3.26 -0.82
C ALA A 78 5.11 -4.11 -1.72
N LEU A 79 4.60 -4.60 -2.86
CA LEU A 79 5.40 -5.32 -3.84
C LEU A 79 6.38 -4.41 -4.57
N ARG A 80 6.00 -3.17 -4.88
CA ARG A 80 6.90 -2.18 -5.48
C ARG A 80 8.14 -1.95 -4.62
N LEU A 81 7.98 -1.86 -3.31
CA LEU A 81 9.10 -1.70 -2.37
C LEU A 81 9.95 -2.96 -2.22
N ARG A 82 9.37 -4.15 -2.40
CA ARG A 82 10.05 -5.43 -2.15
C ARG A 82 10.70 -6.03 -3.39
N LYS A 83 10.05 -5.87 -4.56
CA LYS A 83 10.37 -6.59 -5.79
C LYS A 83 10.43 -5.69 -7.03
N GLY A 84 10.09 -4.40 -6.91
CA GLY A 84 10.15 -3.44 -8.01
C GLY A 84 8.88 -3.32 -8.83
N ALA A 85 8.93 -2.45 -9.85
CA ALA A 85 7.78 -2.04 -10.64
C ALA A 85 7.13 -3.21 -11.39
N ALA A 86 7.93 -4.07 -12.02
CA ALA A 86 7.43 -5.23 -12.76
C ALA A 86 6.57 -6.18 -11.92
N ALA A 87 6.91 -6.35 -10.64
CA ALA A 87 6.12 -7.19 -9.72
C ALA A 87 4.88 -6.48 -9.16
N ALA A 88 4.87 -5.14 -9.15
CA ALA A 88 3.77 -4.34 -8.63
C ALA A 88 2.66 -4.11 -9.67
N GLU A 89 3.05 -3.92 -10.93
CA GLU A 89 2.14 -3.59 -12.02
C GLU A 89 0.93 -4.54 -12.17
N PRO A 90 1.08 -5.87 -12.22
CA PRO A 90 -0.08 -6.76 -12.34
C PRO A 90 -1.03 -6.65 -11.13
N GLU A 91 -0.50 -6.32 -9.96
CA GLU A 91 -1.33 -6.14 -8.76
C GLU A 91 -2.06 -4.80 -8.76
N PHE A 92 -1.48 -3.75 -9.35
CA PHE A 92 -2.19 -2.49 -9.62
C PHE A 92 -3.29 -2.68 -10.65
N GLN A 93 -3.04 -3.41 -11.74
CA GLN A 93 -4.07 -3.73 -12.74
C GLN A 93 -5.27 -4.46 -12.12
N ARG A 94 -5.02 -5.43 -11.22
CA ARG A 94 -6.08 -6.07 -10.43
C ARG A 94 -6.81 -5.09 -9.51
N ALA A 95 -6.10 -4.15 -8.89
CA ALA A 95 -6.72 -3.12 -8.06
C ALA A 95 -7.66 -2.24 -8.89
N PHE A 96 -7.23 -1.80 -10.09
CA PHE A 96 -8.06 -0.99 -10.99
C PHE A 96 -9.34 -1.72 -11.38
N ALA A 97 -9.24 -2.98 -11.83
CA ALA A 97 -10.40 -3.77 -12.21
C ALA A 97 -11.44 -3.88 -11.09
N LEU A 98 -10.99 -4.01 -9.83
CA LEU A 98 -11.88 -4.05 -8.67
C LEU A 98 -12.50 -2.68 -8.35
N LEU A 99 -11.73 -1.60 -8.50
CA LEU A 99 -12.13 -0.24 -8.10
C LEU A 99 -12.96 0.47 -9.16
N GLU A 100 -12.68 0.29 -10.45
CA GLU A 100 -13.45 0.89 -11.53
C GLU A 100 -14.87 0.34 -11.58
N GLY A 101 -15.05 -0.96 -11.30
CA GLY A 101 -16.35 -1.61 -11.14
C GLY A 101 -17.07 -1.25 -9.83
N GLY A 102 -16.43 -0.49 -8.95
CA GLY A 102 -16.99 -0.06 -7.68
C GLY A 102 -17.53 1.39 -7.69
N PRO A 103 -18.35 1.76 -6.69
CA PRO A 103 -18.86 3.12 -6.56
C PRO A 103 -17.85 4.10 -5.95
N ASN A 104 -16.78 3.63 -5.30
CA ASN A 104 -15.83 4.49 -4.60
C ASN A 104 -14.80 5.10 -5.56
N LYS A 105 -15.21 6.17 -6.26
CA LYS A 105 -14.36 6.88 -7.24
C LYS A 105 -13.16 7.57 -6.61
N TRP A 106 -13.26 8.01 -5.36
CA TRP A 106 -12.10 8.59 -4.67
C TRP A 106 -10.97 7.56 -4.54
N GLU A 107 -11.28 6.35 -4.07
CA GLU A 107 -10.29 5.28 -3.97
C GLU A 107 -9.75 4.85 -5.34
N THR A 108 -10.59 4.86 -6.39
CA THR A 108 -10.14 4.62 -7.77
C THR A 108 -9.07 5.65 -8.17
N GLY A 109 -9.32 6.94 -7.95
CA GLY A 109 -8.36 8.01 -8.24
C GLY A 109 -7.06 7.87 -7.47
N VAL A 110 -7.14 7.51 -6.18
CA VAL A 110 -5.97 7.25 -5.32
C VAL A 110 -5.16 6.05 -5.82
N ALA A 111 -5.82 5.00 -6.32
CA ALA A 111 -5.11 3.85 -6.89
C ALA A 111 -4.29 4.23 -8.12
N TYR A 112 -4.85 5.04 -9.03
CA TYR A 112 -4.11 5.54 -10.19
C TYR A 112 -2.95 6.46 -9.78
N TYR A 113 -3.16 7.34 -8.80
CA TYR A 113 -2.10 8.18 -8.25
C TYR A 113 -0.94 7.35 -7.68
N ASP A 114 -1.25 6.39 -6.82
CA ASP A 114 -0.27 5.49 -6.20
C ASP A 114 0.50 4.67 -7.25
N ALA A 115 -0.20 4.23 -8.30
CA ALA A 115 0.43 3.53 -9.41
C ALA A 115 1.38 4.45 -10.19
N ALA A 116 1.03 5.72 -10.40
CA ALA A 116 1.90 6.69 -11.07
C ALA A 116 3.19 6.98 -10.28
N VAL A 117 3.11 6.92 -8.95
CA VAL A 117 4.29 6.96 -8.07
C VAL A 117 5.12 5.69 -8.21
N ALA A 118 4.46 4.53 -8.26
CA ALA A 118 5.11 3.22 -8.26
C ALA A 118 5.68 2.79 -9.63
N LEU A 119 5.10 3.23 -10.74
CA LEU A 119 5.34 2.76 -12.11
C LEU A 119 5.81 3.92 -13.02
N PRO A 120 7.09 4.30 -12.98
CA PRO A 120 7.59 5.47 -13.72
C PRO A 120 7.34 5.42 -15.23
N HIS A 121 7.35 4.22 -15.82
CA HIS A 121 7.14 4.01 -17.25
C HIS A 121 5.72 4.30 -17.73
N ARG A 122 4.73 4.32 -16.82
CA ARG A 122 3.31 4.62 -17.11
C ARG A 122 2.80 5.87 -16.40
N ARG A 123 3.71 6.63 -15.79
CA ARG A 123 3.37 7.75 -14.90
C ARG A 123 2.39 8.74 -15.53
N ALA A 124 2.67 9.22 -16.74
CA ALA A 124 1.84 10.24 -17.40
C ALA A 124 0.40 9.76 -17.62
N GLU A 125 0.22 8.54 -18.15
CA GLU A 125 -1.08 7.90 -18.36
C GLU A 125 -1.86 7.78 -17.03
N LEU A 126 -1.19 7.30 -15.99
CA LEU A 126 -1.81 7.05 -14.68
C LEU A 126 -2.18 8.36 -13.96
N LEU A 127 -1.36 9.42 -14.07
CA LEU A 127 -1.69 10.74 -13.51
C LEU A 127 -2.86 11.39 -14.25
N ALA A 128 -2.90 11.29 -15.59
CA ALA A 128 -4.01 11.80 -16.37
C ALA A 128 -5.34 11.15 -15.93
N ARG A 129 -5.34 9.81 -15.77
CA ARG A 129 -6.52 9.08 -15.31
C ARG A 129 -6.90 9.42 -13.87
N SER A 130 -5.92 9.55 -12.98
CA SER A 130 -6.14 9.98 -11.60
C SER A 130 -6.78 11.38 -11.54
N ARG A 131 -6.26 12.32 -12.33
CA ARG A 131 -6.78 13.69 -12.45
C ARG A 131 -8.22 13.73 -12.93
N GLU A 132 -8.54 13.01 -14.02
CA GLU A 132 -9.89 12.92 -14.57
C GLU A 132 -10.90 12.50 -13.50
N ILE A 133 -10.56 11.46 -12.74
CA ILE A 133 -11.43 10.94 -11.67
C ILE A 133 -11.59 11.98 -10.57
N PHE A 134 -10.49 12.59 -10.09
CA PHE A 134 -10.56 13.58 -9.03
C PHE A 134 -11.30 14.86 -9.45
N GLN A 135 -11.20 15.28 -10.71
CA GLN A 135 -12.00 16.38 -11.26
C GLN A 135 -13.48 16.02 -11.25
N ALA A 136 -13.85 14.83 -11.71
CA ALA A 136 -15.24 14.38 -11.76
C ALA A 136 -15.94 14.35 -10.40
N ILE A 137 -15.19 14.12 -9.31
CA ILE A 137 -15.72 14.12 -7.94
C ILE A 137 -15.43 15.39 -7.14
N GLY A 138 -14.79 16.40 -7.76
CA GLY A 138 -14.46 17.66 -7.08
C GLY A 138 -13.42 17.54 -5.96
N ALA A 139 -12.52 16.55 -6.01
CA ALA A 139 -11.51 16.30 -4.97
C ALA A 139 -10.30 17.26 -5.06
N GLN A 140 -10.52 18.54 -4.73
CA GLN A 140 -9.52 19.61 -4.88
C GLN A 140 -8.20 19.36 -4.13
N ALA A 141 -8.24 18.71 -2.97
CA ALA A 141 -7.03 18.36 -2.23
C ALA A 141 -6.15 17.35 -2.97
N GLU A 142 -6.77 16.39 -3.66
CA GLU A 142 -6.07 15.38 -4.43
C GLU A 142 -5.55 15.94 -5.76
N LEU A 143 -6.28 16.86 -6.40
CA LEU A 143 -5.80 17.56 -7.59
C LEU A 143 -4.49 18.32 -7.32
N ARG A 144 -4.39 19.01 -6.18
CA ARG A 144 -3.14 19.65 -5.73
C ARG A 144 -2.02 18.64 -5.44
N ARG A 145 -2.33 17.39 -5.13
CA ARG A 145 -1.32 16.32 -4.99
C ARG A 145 -0.82 15.84 -6.35
N VAL A 146 -1.73 15.66 -7.31
CA VAL A 146 -1.38 15.31 -8.70
C VAL A 146 -0.47 16.38 -9.31
N GLU A 147 -0.83 17.65 -9.19
CA GLU A 147 -0.05 18.79 -9.72
C GLU A 147 1.36 18.83 -9.14
N ARG A 148 1.49 18.78 -7.81
CA ARG A 148 2.81 18.73 -7.15
C ARG A 148 3.65 17.55 -7.61
N LEU A 149 3.02 16.41 -7.86
CA LEU A 149 3.71 15.21 -8.30
C LEU A 149 4.18 15.33 -9.76
N GLU A 150 3.42 15.98 -10.64
CA GLU A 150 3.85 16.30 -12.01
C GLU A 150 5.04 17.28 -12.01
N GLU A 151 4.98 18.32 -11.18
CA GLU A 151 6.04 19.32 -11.03
C GLU A 151 7.34 18.74 -10.47
N ALA A 152 7.25 17.85 -9.48
CA ALA A 152 8.40 17.24 -8.82
C ALA A 152 9.18 16.23 -9.70
N GLY A 153 8.67 15.89 -10.90
CA GLY A 153 9.24 14.83 -11.73
C GLY A 153 9.11 13.44 -11.08
N SER A 154 9.83 12.43 -11.59
CA SER A 154 9.72 11.05 -11.09
C SER A 154 10.27 10.92 -9.66
N PRO A 155 9.45 10.57 -8.64
CA PRO A 155 9.91 10.43 -7.28
C PRO A 155 10.91 9.29 -7.18
N SER A 156 12.02 9.52 -6.48
CA SER A 156 13.03 8.50 -6.22
C SER A 156 12.52 7.55 -5.13
N LEU A 157 11.67 6.60 -5.49
CA LEU A 157 11.29 5.54 -4.56
C LEU A 157 12.52 4.70 -4.18
N PRO A 158 12.60 4.19 -2.94
CA PRO A 158 13.68 3.30 -2.52
C PRO A 158 13.84 2.14 -3.50
N ARG A 159 15.09 1.82 -3.86
CA ARG A 159 15.37 0.65 -4.69
C ARG A 159 14.89 -0.61 -3.96
N PRO A 160 14.24 -1.56 -4.68
CA PRO A 160 13.90 -2.85 -4.09
C PRO A 160 15.16 -3.50 -3.52
N ARG A 161 15.10 -3.95 -2.27
CA ARG A 161 16.23 -4.66 -1.67
C ARG A 161 16.22 -6.09 -2.20
N ALA A 162 17.39 -6.61 -2.57
CA ALA A 162 17.57 -8.03 -2.82
C ALA A 162 16.95 -8.83 -1.66
N THR A 163 16.11 -9.81 -1.99
CA THR A 163 15.67 -10.80 -1.01
C THR A 163 16.91 -11.43 -0.40
N LEU A 164 17.12 -11.23 0.90
CA LEU A 164 18.09 -12.05 1.63
C LEU A 164 17.74 -13.52 1.35
N PRO A 165 18.72 -14.37 1.02
CA PRO A 165 18.47 -15.79 0.87
C PRO A 165 17.78 -16.29 2.14
N ALA A 166 16.80 -17.20 1.98
CA ALA A 166 16.19 -17.85 3.13
C ALA A 166 17.32 -18.46 3.97
N SER A 167 17.45 -18.04 5.23
CA SER A 167 18.45 -18.60 6.13
C SER A 167 18.19 -20.11 6.20
N THR A 168 19.10 -20.90 5.64
CA THR A 168 19.10 -22.35 5.71
C THR A 168 19.64 -22.87 7.04
N ASP A 169 19.80 -22.01 8.04
CA ASP A 169 20.27 -22.45 9.36
C ASP A 169 19.12 -23.06 10.15
N ARG A 170 18.92 -24.36 9.91
CA ARG A 170 18.43 -25.26 10.95
C ARG A 170 19.46 -25.26 12.07
N SER A 171 19.27 -24.42 13.08
CA SER A 171 19.86 -24.65 14.39
C SER A 171 19.11 -25.81 15.05
N ALA A 172 19.44 -27.02 14.63
CA ALA A 172 19.19 -28.23 15.40
C ALA A 172 20.49 -28.55 16.14
N GLU A 173 20.73 -27.89 17.25
CA GLU A 173 21.75 -28.31 18.20
C GLU A 173 21.27 -28.07 19.64
N THR A 174 21.17 -29.20 20.34
CA THR A 174 21.43 -29.40 21.78
C THR A 174 20.58 -28.66 22.83
N LEU A 175 19.41 -29.26 23.13
CA LEU A 175 18.84 -29.26 24.49
C LEU A 175 18.63 -30.71 24.95
N ARG A 176 19.72 -31.36 25.38
CA ARG A 176 19.71 -32.44 26.39
C ARG A 176 21.07 -32.43 27.11
N GLN A 177 21.10 -31.78 28.27
CA GLN A 177 21.85 -32.25 29.43
C GLN A 177 20.82 -32.45 30.53
#